data_AF-A0A9W8ZH93-F1
#
_entry.id   AF-A0A9W8ZH93-F1
#
_cell.length_a   1.000
_cell.length_b   1.000
_cell.length_c   1.000
_cell.angle_alpha   90.00
_cell.angle_beta   90.00
_cell.angle_gamma   90.00
#
_symmetry.space_group_name_H-M   'P 1'
#
loop_
_entity.id
_entity.type
_entity.pdbx_description
1 polymer ?
#
loop_
_entity_poly.entity_id
_entity_poly.type
_entity_poly.pdbx_seq_one_letter_code
_entity_poly.pdbx_strand_id
1 'polypeptide(L)'
;MLIGPVASIGVLALLMVSMRLIDRFVSAQAQLGWDDLLIGLSGVVSIGMNAPVIVAASLGFGRDMWGIPADNITESLKWLYVAYFMYMLAEALCQMSILAFYLRIMVEPRLRTVVWILMGVVTCFGVANMFAMIFQCTPIPFFWDGWRGEMAGFCGVDVRLYVIATPTLTIC
;
A
#
# COMPACT_ATOMS: atom_id res chain seq x y z
N MET A 1 9.35 -17.27 8.53
CA MET A 1 10.43 -16.58 7.80
C MET A 1 10.04 -15.17 7.33
N LEU A 2 8.76 -14.79 7.29
CA LEU A 2 8.32 -13.45 6.87
C LEU A 2 8.64 -12.30 7.85
N ILE A 3 8.80 -12.59 9.14
CA ILE A 3 9.04 -11.56 10.17
C ILE A 3 10.39 -10.86 9.96
N GLY A 4 11.42 -11.57 9.48
CA GLY A 4 12.76 -11.02 9.27
C GLY A 4 12.79 -9.89 8.23
N PRO A 5 12.31 -10.13 6.99
CA PRO A 5 12.20 -9.10 5.96
C PRO A 5 11.31 -7.92 6.36
N VAL A 6 10.17 -8.19 7.01
CA VAL A 6 9.24 -7.12 7.43
C VAL A 6 9.90 -6.24 8.50
N ALA A 7 10.60 -6.83 9.46
CA ALA A 7 11.32 -6.08 10.48
C ALA A 7 12.48 -5.27 9.88
N SER A 8 13.27 -5.83 8.95
CA SER A 8 14.40 -5.11 8.36
C SER A 8 13.95 -3.93 7.49
N ILE A 9 12.93 -4.13 6.65
CA ILE A 9 12.35 -3.07 5.81
C ILE A 9 11.66 -2.02 6.69
N GLY A 10 10.95 -2.45 7.76
CA GLY A 10 10.34 -1.54 8.72
C GLY A 10 11.35 -0.66 9.45
N VAL A 11 12.47 -1.22 9.90
CA VAL A 11 13.55 -0.44 10.54
C VAL A 11 14.20 0.53 9.55
N LEU A 12 14.48 0.09 8.33
CA LEU A 12 15.00 0.98 7.28
C LEU A 12 14.01 2.11 6.95
N ALA A 13 12.72 1.81 6.87
CA ALA A 13 11.68 2.81 6.65
C ALA A 13 11.61 3.84 7.79
N LEU A 14 11.69 3.39 9.05
CA LEU A 14 11.73 4.26 10.23
C LEU A 14 12.99 5.16 10.24
N LEU A 15 14.14 4.63 9.83
CA LEU A 15 15.38 5.39 9.70
C LEU A 15 15.28 6.44 8.58
N MET A 16 14.76 6.07 7.41
CA MET A 16 14.57 7.00 6.29
C MET A 16 13.56 8.10 6.60
N VAL A 17 12.48 7.77 7.31
CA VAL A 17 11.47 8.76 7.73
C VAL A 17 12.00 9.67 8.82
N SER A 18 12.72 9.13 9.81
CA SER A 18 13.34 9.98 10.84
C SER A 18 14.38 10.90 10.22
N MET A 19 15.19 10.43 9.27
CA MET A 19 16.12 11.27 8.51
C MET A 19 15.39 12.33 7.67
N ARG A 20 14.28 11.99 6.99
CA ARG A 20 13.45 12.98 6.28
C ARG A 20 12.79 14.01 7.19
N LEU A 21 12.34 13.61 8.38
CA LEU A 21 11.78 14.51 9.38
C LEU A 21 12.86 15.45 9.91
N ILE A 22 14.06 14.93 10.21
CA ILE A 22 15.21 15.73 10.64
C ILE A 22 15.63 16.70 9.53
N ASP A 23 15.77 16.23 8.29
CA ASP A 23 16.09 17.07 7.13
C ASP A 23 15.05 18.18 6.95
N ARG A 24 13.76 17.88 7.19
CA ARG A 24 12.67 18.86 7.16
C ARG A 24 12.68 19.85 8.34
N PHE A 25 13.05 19.41 9.54
CA PHE A 25 13.22 20.29 10.70
C PHE A 25 14.44 21.21 10.56
N VAL A 26 15.50 20.73 9.90
CA VAL A 26 16.73 21.49 9.61
C VAL A 26 16.52 22.41 8.40
N SER A 27 15.78 21.96 7.39
CA SER A 27 15.40 22.71 6.18
C SER A 27 14.13 23.53 6.37
N ALA A 28 14.01 24.21 7.51
CA ALA A 28 12.89 25.08 7.87
C ALA A 28 12.78 26.38 7.03
N GLN A 29 13.38 26.43 5.83
CA GLN A 29 13.34 27.58 4.92
C GLN A 29 12.41 27.39 3.70
N ALA A 30 11.85 26.21 3.46
CA ALA A 30 10.91 25.99 2.35
C ALA A 30 9.47 26.22 2.81
N GLN A 31 8.74 27.11 2.11
CA GLN A 31 7.31 27.36 2.37
C GLN A 31 6.52 26.04 2.38
N LEU A 32 5.75 25.82 3.46
CA LEU A 32 4.87 24.68 3.67
C LEU A 32 3.85 24.59 2.53
N GLY A 33 4.14 23.77 1.52
CA GLY A 33 3.15 23.37 0.53
C GLY A 33 2.26 22.26 1.11
N TRP A 34 1.01 22.18 0.63
CA TRP A 34 0.13 21.03 0.88
C TRP A 34 0.78 19.70 0.46
N ASP A 35 1.69 19.75 -0.52
CA ASP A 35 2.45 18.62 -1.03
C ASP A 35 3.36 17.96 0.03
N ASP A 36 4.01 18.78 0.87
CA ASP A 36 4.87 18.30 1.96
C ASP A 36 4.09 17.63 3.10
N LEU A 37 2.78 17.93 3.22
CA LEU A 37 1.88 17.23 4.15
C LEU A 37 1.51 15.84 3.61
N LEU A 38 1.23 15.75 2.30
CA LEU A 38 0.87 14.50 1.63
C LEU A 38 2.00 13.47 1.70
N ILE A 39 3.26 13.90 1.51
CA ILE A 39 4.42 12.99 1.63
C ILE A 39 4.64 12.51 3.08
N GLY A 40 4.47 13.41 4.05
CA GLY A 40 4.59 13.07 5.47
C GLY A 40 3.50 12.09 5.89
N LEU A 41 2.27 12.34 5.46
CA LEU A 41 1.13 11.45 5.71
C LEU A 41 1.31 10.08 5.04
N SER A 42 1.76 10.04 3.78
CA SER A 42 2.11 8.80 3.08
C SER A 42 3.14 7.98 3.86
N GLY A 43 4.19 8.63 4.37
CA GLY A 43 5.22 7.99 5.19
C GLY A 43 4.67 7.39 6.48
N VAL A 44 3.79 8.12 7.19
CA VAL A 44 3.17 7.64 8.42
C VAL A 44 2.23 6.47 8.14
N VAL A 45 1.41 6.53 7.09
CA VAL A 45 0.49 5.44 6.69
C VAL A 45 1.28 4.19 6.29
N SER A 46 2.37 4.36 5.54
CA SER A 46 3.28 3.26 5.14
C SER A 46 3.92 2.58 6.35
N ILE A 47 4.30 3.35 7.37
CA ILE A 47 4.83 2.79 8.62
C ILE A 47 3.71 2.02 9.36
N GLY A 48 2.53 2.62 9.45
CA GLY A 48 1.36 2.02 10.10
C GLY A 48 0.98 0.66 9.51
N MET A 49 1.20 0.46 8.21
CA MET A 49 0.99 -0.82 7.53
C MET A 49 1.86 -1.97 8.07
N ASN A 50 3.02 -1.70 8.68
CA ASN A 50 3.86 -2.76 9.23
C ASN A 50 3.20 -3.47 10.42
N ALA A 51 2.39 -2.75 11.21
CA ALA A 51 1.72 -3.31 12.38
C ALA A 51 0.77 -4.50 12.03
N PRO A 52 -0.21 -4.36 11.12
CA PRO A 52 -1.10 -5.48 10.76
C PRO A 52 -0.34 -6.64 10.11
N VAL A 53 0.73 -6.38 9.36
CA VAL A 53 1.56 -7.44 8.74
C VAL A 53 2.34 -8.23 9.80
N ILE A 54 2.90 -7.56 10.80
CA ILE A 54 3.59 -8.22 11.92
C ILE A 54 2.60 -9.06 12.73
N VAL A 55 1.40 -8.54 12.99
CA VAL A 55 0.35 -9.29 13.69
C VAL A 55 -0.06 -10.53 12.89
N ALA A 56 -0.35 -10.38 11.60
CA ALA A 56 -0.66 -11.52 10.73
C ALA A 56 0.47 -12.56 10.72
N ALA A 57 1.72 -12.13 10.62
CA ALA A 57 2.88 -13.03 10.65
C ALA A 57 3.03 -13.76 11.99
N SER A 58 2.69 -13.10 13.11
CA SER A 58 2.70 -13.71 14.45
C SER A 58 1.60 -14.77 14.62
N LEU A 59 0.45 -14.58 13.97
CA LEU A 59 -0.67 -15.53 13.94
C LEU A 59 -0.39 -16.77 13.08
N GLY A 60 0.76 -16.81 12.39
CA GLY A 60 1.19 -17.95 11.58
C GLY A 60 1.13 -17.71 10.09
N PHE A 61 0.77 -16.51 9.63
CA PHE A 61 0.76 -16.18 8.21
C PHE A 61 2.12 -16.48 7.55
N GLY A 62 2.11 -17.28 6.48
CA GLY A 62 3.31 -17.77 5.80
C GLY A 62 3.94 -19.05 6.36
N ARG A 63 3.28 -19.74 7.30
CA ARG A 63 3.56 -21.15 7.64
C ARG A 63 2.54 -22.05 6.95
N ASP A 64 2.86 -23.34 6.88
CA ASP A 64 1.94 -24.32 6.30
C ASP A 64 0.62 -24.34 7.09
N MET A 65 -0.50 -24.30 6.36
CA MET A 65 -1.85 -24.14 6.89
C MET A 65 -2.25 -25.28 7.83
N TRP A 66 -1.64 -26.45 7.69
CA TRP A 66 -1.84 -27.62 8.55
C TRP A 66 -1.32 -27.45 9.99
N GLY A 67 -0.40 -26.51 10.23
CA GLY A 67 0.23 -26.30 11.53
C GLY A 67 -0.35 -25.17 12.37
N ILE A 68 -1.45 -24.53 11.91
CA ILE A 68 -2.00 -23.30 12.50
C ILE A 68 -3.44 -23.58 12.96
N PRO A 69 -3.85 -23.14 14.16
CA PRO A 69 -5.24 -23.28 14.58
C PRO A 69 -6.18 -22.48 13.66
N ALA A 70 -7.33 -23.08 13.36
CA ALA A 70 -8.37 -22.55 12.48
C ALA A 70 -8.69 -21.07 12.70
N ASP A 71 -8.84 -20.65 13.96
CA ASP A 71 -9.26 -19.29 14.28
C ASP A 71 -8.17 -18.25 13.97
N ASN A 72 -6.89 -18.63 14.13
CA ASN A 72 -5.77 -17.77 13.78
C ASN A 72 -5.64 -17.57 12.26
N ILE A 73 -6.09 -18.55 11.45
CA ILE A 73 -6.08 -18.42 9.99
C ILE A 73 -7.06 -17.32 9.57
N THR A 74 -8.31 -17.39 10.02
CA THR A 74 -9.31 -16.36 9.74
C THR A 74 -8.88 -14.98 10.23
N GLU A 75 -8.30 -14.90 11.44
CA GLU A 75 -7.84 -13.61 11.99
C GLU A 75 -6.66 -13.04 11.18
N SER A 76 -5.70 -13.89 10.81
CA SER A 76 -4.55 -13.46 9.99
C SER A 76 -4.97 -12.93 8.62
N LEU A 77 -5.99 -13.53 7.98
CA LEU A 77 -6.55 -13.07 6.71
C LEU A 77 -7.26 -11.73 6.86
N LYS A 78 -7.98 -11.50 7.97
CA LYS A 78 -8.59 -10.18 8.26
C LYS A 78 -7.53 -9.08 8.42
N TRP A 79 -6.47 -9.35 9.17
CA TRP A 79 -5.35 -8.40 9.31
C TRP A 79 -4.65 -8.12 7.98
N LEU A 80 -4.48 -9.16 7.15
CA LEU A 80 -3.93 -9.01 5.81
C LEU A 80 -4.82 -8.15 4.90
N TYR A 81 -6.15 -8.31 4.99
CA TYR A 81 -7.10 -7.48 4.25
C TYR A 81 -6.95 -6.00 4.59
N VAL A 82 -6.82 -5.67 5.89
CA VAL A 82 -6.55 -4.30 6.34
C VAL A 82 -5.18 -3.80 5.84
N ALA A 83 -4.16 -4.65 5.89
CA ALA A 83 -2.83 -4.30 5.38
C ALA A 83 -2.85 -3.95 3.89
N TYR A 84 -3.60 -4.70 3.06
CA TYR A 84 -3.77 -4.39 1.64
C TYR A 84 -4.43 -3.03 1.41
N PHE A 85 -5.46 -2.68 2.19
CA PHE A 85 -6.09 -1.37 2.08
C PHE A 85 -5.12 -0.23 2.42
N MET A 86 -4.36 -0.38 3.51
CA MET A 86 -3.34 0.61 3.88
C MET A 86 -2.22 0.71 2.84
N TYR A 87 -1.84 -0.40 2.21
CA TYR A 87 -0.87 -0.44 1.13
C TYR A 87 -1.33 0.39 -0.07
N MET A 88 -2.56 0.19 -0.56
CA MET A 88 -3.09 0.94 -1.71
C MET A 88 -3.17 2.45 -1.41
N LEU A 89 -3.55 2.81 -0.19
CA LEU A 89 -3.60 4.20 0.23
C LEU A 89 -2.21 4.83 0.27
N ALA A 90 -1.22 4.12 0.83
CA ALA A 90 0.16 4.57 0.88
C ALA A 90 0.74 4.76 -0.53
N GLU A 91 0.50 3.81 -1.43
CA GLU A 91 0.92 3.84 -2.83
C GLU A 91 0.35 5.07 -3.56
N ALA A 92 -0.97 5.28 -3.46
CA ALA A 92 -1.63 6.41 -4.09
C ALA A 92 -1.10 7.76 -3.56
N LEU A 93 -0.94 7.90 -2.24
CA LEU A 93 -0.40 9.13 -1.64
C LEU A 93 1.06 9.39 -2.05
N CYS A 94 1.87 8.33 -2.16
CA CYS A 94 3.27 8.42 -2.57
C CYS A 94 3.39 8.94 -4.00
N GLN A 95 2.61 8.37 -4.93
CA GLN A 95 2.61 8.81 -6.32
C GLN A 95 2.12 10.25 -6.47
N MET A 96 1.05 10.62 -5.76
CA MET A 96 0.53 11.99 -5.77
C MET A 96 1.58 13.01 -5.33
N SER A 97 2.34 12.71 -4.28
CA SER A 97 3.42 13.57 -3.81
C SER A 97 4.55 13.70 -4.85
N ILE A 98 4.97 12.59 -5.48
CA ILE A 98 6.01 12.63 -6.50
C ILE A 98 5.55 13.50 -7.68
N LEU A 99 4.32 13.32 -8.15
CA LEU A 99 3.80 14.07 -9.30
C LEU A 99 3.64 15.57 -9.00
N ALA A 100 3.23 15.93 -7.80
CA ALA A 100 3.16 17.32 -7.39
C ALA A 100 4.55 17.96 -7.22
N PHE A 101 5.57 17.21 -6.79
CA PHE A 101 6.96 17.65 -6.86
C PHE A 101 7.41 17.89 -8.32
N TYR A 102 7.02 17.02 -9.25
CA TYR A 102 7.27 17.21 -10.69
C TYR A 102 6.60 18.48 -11.25
N LEU A 103 5.38 18.81 -10.80
CA LEU A 103 4.71 20.06 -11.20
C LEU A 103 5.46 21.31 -10.70
N ARG A 104 6.12 21.22 -9.55
CA ARG A 104 6.88 22.33 -8.95
C ARG A 104 8.22 22.56 -9.66
N ILE A 105 8.92 21.50 -10.05
CA ILE A 105 10.23 21.61 -10.72
C ILE A 105 10.13 21.97 -12.21
N MET A 106 9.07 21.50 -12.88
CA MET A 106 8.90 21.74 -14.32
C MET A 106 8.39 23.15 -14.57
N VAL A 107 9.17 23.94 -15.31
CA VAL A 107 8.82 25.31 -15.73
C VAL A 107 8.10 25.30 -17.09
N GLU A 108 8.37 24.29 -17.93
CA GLU A 108 7.81 24.16 -19.28
C GLU A 108 6.29 23.83 -19.25
N PRO A 109 5.42 24.61 -19.90
CA PRO A 109 3.97 24.42 -19.86
C PRO A 109 3.51 23.11 -20.53
N ARG A 110 4.22 22.62 -21.55
CA ARG A 110 3.88 21.34 -22.21
C ARG A 110 4.09 20.16 -21.27
N LEU A 111 5.20 20.15 -20.53
CA LEU A 111 5.49 19.11 -19.54
C LEU A 111 4.52 19.16 -18.37
N ARG A 112 4.08 20.36 -17.95
CA ARG A 112 3.04 20.50 -16.91
C ARG A 112 1.72 19.84 -17.30
N THR A 113 1.27 20.01 -18.55
CA THR A 113 0.04 19.34 -19.02
C THR A 113 0.17 17.82 -18.99
N VAL A 114 1.33 17.28 -19.39
CA VAL A 114 1.60 15.83 -19.33
C VAL A 114 1.55 15.33 -17.90
N VAL A 115 2.15 16.05 -16.94
CA VAL A 115 2.12 15.66 -15.52
C VAL A 115 0.70 15.71 -14.95
N TRP A 116 -0.12 16.69 -15.33
CA TRP A 116 -1.53 16.74 -14.94
C TRP A 116 -2.34 15.56 -15.49
N ILE A 117 -2.09 15.15 -16.74
CA ILE A 117 -2.72 13.96 -17.33
C ILE A 117 -2.29 12.71 -16.57
N LEU A 118 -0.99 12.57 -16.30
CA LEU A 118 -0.44 11.45 -15.55
C LEU A 118 -1.03 11.39 -14.13
N MET A 119 -1.23 12.53 -13.48
CA MET A 119 -1.88 12.61 -12.17
C MET A 119 -3.30 12.06 -12.19
N GLY A 120 -4.07 12.40 -13.23
CA GLY A 120 -5.40 11.84 -13.45
C GLY A 120 -5.38 10.33 -13.66
N VAL A 121 -4.49 9.84 -14.53
CA VAL A 121 -4.35 8.40 -14.84
C VAL A 121 -3.98 7.60 -13.60
N VAL A 122 -2.98 8.06 -12.86
CA VAL A 122 -2.49 7.41 -11.63
C VAL A 122 -3.58 7.39 -10.56
N THR A 123 -4.28 8.51 -10.35
CA THR A 123 -5.38 8.57 -9.37
C THR A 123 -6.52 7.61 -9.74
N CYS A 124 -6.94 7.61 -11.01
CA CYS A 124 -7.97 6.69 -11.50
C CYS A 124 -7.54 5.23 -11.32
N PHE A 125 -6.29 4.90 -11.62
CA PHE A 125 -5.75 3.56 -11.45
C PHE A 125 -5.72 3.14 -9.98
N GLY A 126 -5.22 4.00 -9.08
CA GLY A 126 -5.20 3.74 -7.64
C GLY A 126 -6.61 3.52 -7.06
N VAL A 127 -7.58 4.32 -7.49
CA VAL A 127 -8.99 4.17 -7.06
C VAL A 127 -9.59 2.86 -7.60
N ALA A 128 -9.41 2.57 -8.89
CA ALA A 128 -9.90 1.33 -9.50
C ALA A 128 -9.33 0.09 -8.79
N ASN A 129 -8.05 0.16 -8.44
CA ASN A 129 -7.36 -0.91 -7.74
C ASN A 129 -7.84 -1.08 -6.29
N MET A 130 -8.11 0.02 -5.59
CA MET A 130 -8.72 -0.03 -4.25
C MET A 130 -10.08 -0.74 -4.30
N PHE A 131 -10.93 -0.42 -5.28
CA PHE A 131 -12.20 -1.11 -5.46
C PHE A 131 -12.05 -2.59 -5.86
N ALA A 132 -11.09 -2.90 -6.73
CA ALA A 132 -10.79 -4.28 -7.12
C ALA A 132 -10.39 -5.13 -5.91
N MET A 133 -9.58 -4.58 -5.00
CA MET A 133 -9.18 -5.27 -3.77
C MET A 133 -10.32 -5.40 -2.76
N ILE A 134 -11.17 -4.38 -2.64
CA ILE A 134 -12.33 -4.45 -1.74
C ILE A 134 -13.32 -5.54 -2.20
N PHE A 135 -13.59 -5.57 -3.51
CA PHE A 135 -14.55 -6.49 -4.13
C PHE A 135 -13.89 -7.70 -4.80
N GLN A 136 -12.69 -8.08 -4.36
CA GLN A 136 -11.93 -9.17 -4.96
C GLN A 136 -12.65 -10.53 -4.89
N CYS A 137 -13.48 -10.71 -3.86
CA CYS A 137 -14.26 -11.93 -3.63
C CYS A 137 -15.74 -11.61 -3.46
N THR A 138 -16.58 -12.47 -4.03
CA THR A 138 -18.03 -12.43 -3.84
C THR A 138 -18.51 -13.75 -3.24
N PRO A 139 -19.05 -13.76 -2.01
CA PRO A 139 -19.23 -12.62 -1.09
C PRO A 139 -17.92 -12.16 -0.41
N ILE A 140 -17.82 -10.89 0.01
CA ILE A 140 -16.63 -10.32 0.69
C ILE A 140 -16.08 -11.22 1.83
N PRO A 141 -16.92 -11.79 2.74
CA PRO A 141 -16.43 -12.69 3.79
C PRO A 141 -15.74 -13.96 3.30
N PHE A 142 -15.91 -14.33 2.03
CA PHE A 142 -15.22 -15.45 1.43
C PHE A 142 -13.69 -15.28 1.46
N PHE A 143 -13.18 -14.05 1.52
CA PHE A 143 -11.73 -13.82 1.60
C PHE A 143 -11.10 -14.41 2.87
N TRP A 144 -11.76 -14.29 4.02
CA TRP A 144 -11.20 -14.73 5.30
C TRP A 144 -11.78 -16.05 5.83
N ASP A 145 -13.01 -16.42 5.43
CA ASP A 145 -13.64 -17.67 5.84
C ASP A 145 -13.63 -18.74 4.73
N GLY A 146 -13.26 -18.39 3.49
CA GLY A 146 -13.34 -19.29 2.32
C GLY A 146 -12.47 -20.54 2.43
N TRP A 147 -11.40 -20.49 3.22
CA TRP A 147 -10.55 -21.64 3.50
C TRP A 147 -11.27 -22.76 4.28
N ARG A 148 -12.38 -22.47 4.96
CA ARG A 148 -13.20 -23.46 5.68
C ARG A 148 -13.98 -24.39 4.74
N GLY A 149 -14.16 -24.01 3.47
CA GLY A 149 -14.92 -24.80 2.49
C GLY A 149 -16.44 -24.85 2.72
N GLU A 150 -16.95 -24.17 3.74
CA GLU A 150 -18.37 -24.15 4.11
C GLU A 150 -19.21 -23.16 3.27
N MET A 151 -18.56 -22.29 2.51
CA MET A 151 -19.21 -21.25 1.72
C MET A 151 -18.88 -21.41 0.25
N ALA A 152 -19.89 -21.30 -0.62
CA ALA A 152 -19.67 -21.16 -2.06
C ALA A 152 -19.36 -19.69 -2.37
N GLY A 153 -18.17 -19.43 -2.88
CA GLY A 153 -17.73 -18.12 -3.33
C GLY A 153 -16.63 -18.26 -4.37
N PHE A 154 -16.41 -17.21 -5.13
CA PHE A 154 -15.28 -17.12 -6.04
C PHE A 154 -14.59 -15.77 -5.84
N CYS A 155 -13.27 -15.78 -5.99
CA CYS A 155 -12.48 -14.55 -6.07
C CYS A 155 -12.13 -14.35 -7.53
N GLY A 156 -12.58 -13.24 -8.11
CA GLY A 156 -12.37 -12.93 -9.53
C GLY A 156 -11.00 -12.29 -9.81
N VAL A 157 -10.23 -11.97 -8.76
CA VAL A 157 -8.91 -11.34 -8.87
C VAL A 157 -7.82 -12.39 -8.69
N ASP A 158 -7.15 -12.71 -9.79
CA ASP A 158 -5.93 -13.51 -9.76
C ASP A 158 -4.76 -12.66 -9.23
N VAL A 159 -4.31 -12.95 -8.01
CA VAL A 159 -3.20 -12.24 -7.36
C VAL A 159 -1.93 -12.24 -8.23
N ARG A 160 -1.68 -13.31 -8.98
CA ARG A 160 -0.55 -13.40 -9.92
C ARG A 160 -0.65 -12.39 -11.05
N LEU A 161 -1.82 -12.27 -11.66
CA LEU A 161 -2.04 -11.34 -12.78
C LEU A 161 -1.99 -9.91 -12.28
N TYR A 162 -2.59 -9.68 -11.10
CA TYR A 162 -2.58 -8.42 -10.41
C TYR A 162 -1.15 -7.92 -10.15
N VAL A 163 -0.28 -8.74 -9.54
CA VAL A 163 1.12 -8.37 -9.22
C VAL A 163 1.95 -8.07 -10.48
N ILE A 164 1.63 -8.65 -11.64
CA ILE A 164 2.31 -8.35 -12.90
C ILE A 164 1.78 -7.05 -13.52
N ALA A 165 0.49 -6.78 -13.39
CA ALA A 165 -0.16 -5.61 -13.99
C ALA A 165 0.24 -4.29 -13.32
N THR A 166 0.35 -4.25 -11.99
CA THR A 166 0.64 -3.02 -11.22
C THR A 166 1.97 -2.35 -11.58
N PRO A 167 3.13 -3.04 -11.59
CA PRO A 167 4.40 -2.41 -11.95
C PRO A 167 4.46 -2.02 -13.44
N THR A 168 3.78 -2.75 -14.31
CA THR A 168 3.75 -2.47 -15.76
C THR A 168 3.00 -1.17 -16.06
N LEU A 169 1.94 -0.86 -15.31
CA LEU A 169 1.20 0.41 -15.44
C LEU A 169 1.86 1.60 -14.75
N THR A 170 2.80 1.36 -13.83
CA THR A 170 3.44 2.41 -13.02
C THR A 170 4.81 2.84 -13.57
N ILE A 171 5.42 2.01 -14.43
CA ILE A 171 6.76 2.26 -15.02
C ILE A 171 6.66 2.71 -16.50
N CYS A 172 5.46 2.79 -17.07
CA CYS A 172 5.22 3.34 -18.41
C CYS A 172 4.46 4.67 -18.36
#